data_AF-A0A7K0F8V0-F1
#
_entry.id   AF-A0A7K0F8V0-F1
#
_cell.length_a   1.000
_cell.length_b   1.000
_cell.length_c   1.000
_cell.angle_alpha   90.00
_cell.angle_beta   90.00
_cell.angle_gamma   90.00
#
_symmetry.space_group_name_H-M   'P 1'
#
loop_
_entity.id
_entity.type
_entity.pdbx_description
1 polymer ?
#
loop_
_entity_poly.entity_id
_entity_poly.type
_entity_poly.pdbx_seq_one_letter_code
_entity_poly.pdbx_strand_id
1 'polypeptide(L)'
;MKNKLPSSWIEVPFLDILDIQGGTQPPKSDFIYEEKQGYIRLLQIRDFGRKPVPTYIPISHKLKTCNEDDILIARYGASIGRIVTGQKGAYNVALAKVVIPENFNKRYFYYLLRSEIFQKVILSTRRSAQDGFNKNDLLEIILPIPPIAIQNKIADKMDLLFAKLNFINLKVSKIPDIMHYARDFVINSAATGNLTSDWRDNNPNIENAEILLEKIVNAKEAFKILDKSRKNFSRKINYENGTQDILPESWCWTNLLTISNVTGGITKGKKSNEDMITVPYLRVANVQDGFLNLSEIKTINSSVTDFKKFKLEKGDILMTEGGDRDKLGRGTVWNNEIENCIHQNHIFRARVNQEFVTPDYITIFTKSLIATDYFFKNASQTVNLASISLKSLSNVPIALPPIKEQIEIVKRVNNYYTLLELIDRRLGNLKKILHSLENRIYLMAFSGELIQNNSESPLSIDEINQLIKDRENIKKPITNKKTTNKSIMKTVPVKNFAEFVKCLEEVGGEAMPETLLLLSNLEDNVDLFFELLREGRNNNLLQVPVGHDGLIKTIKR
;
A
#
# COMPACT_ATOMS: atom_id res chain seq x y z
N MET A 1 -31.80 -20.12 -4.99
CA MET A 1 -33.14 -19.50 -5.14
C MET A 1 -32.92 -18.11 -5.72
N LYS A 2 -33.54 -17.77 -6.86
CA LYS A 2 -33.55 -16.37 -7.31
C LYS A 2 -34.39 -15.61 -6.28
N ASN A 3 -33.79 -14.71 -5.49
CA ASN A 3 -34.56 -13.82 -4.64
C ASN A 3 -35.49 -13.03 -5.55
N LYS A 4 -36.80 -13.27 -5.41
CA LYS A 4 -37.82 -12.56 -6.16
C LYS A 4 -37.76 -11.11 -5.68
N LEU A 5 -37.64 -10.16 -6.60
CA LEU A 5 -37.65 -8.74 -6.26
C LEU A 5 -38.91 -8.39 -5.44
N PRO A 6 -38.88 -7.35 -4.60
CA PRO A 6 -40.05 -6.89 -3.89
C PRO A 6 -41.20 -6.62 -4.87
N SER A 7 -42.44 -6.88 -4.47
CA SER A 7 -43.62 -6.71 -5.33
C SER A 7 -43.81 -5.28 -5.83
N SER A 8 -43.20 -4.29 -5.17
CA SER A 8 -43.19 -2.88 -5.57
C SER A 8 -42.14 -2.49 -6.60
N TRP A 9 -41.28 -3.41 -6.99
CA TRP A 9 -40.20 -3.17 -7.94
C TRP A 9 -40.57 -3.74 -9.31
N ILE A 10 -40.08 -3.08 -10.35
CA ILE A 10 -40.23 -3.55 -11.73
C ILE A 10 -38.86 -3.88 -12.32
N GLU A 11 -38.82 -4.87 -13.20
CA GLU A 11 -37.66 -5.19 -14.02
C GLU A 11 -37.84 -4.54 -15.39
N VAL A 12 -36.88 -3.70 -15.79
CA VAL A 12 -37.01 -2.91 -17.01
C VAL A 12 -35.68 -2.92 -17.79
N PRO A 13 -35.69 -3.15 -19.11
CA PRO A 13 -34.50 -3.02 -19.94
C PRO A 13 -33.82 -1.65 -19.78
N PHE A 14 -32.48 -1.62 -19.82
CA PHE A 14 -31.71 -0.40 -19.62
C PHE A 14 -32.17 0.74 -20.54
N LEU A 15 -32.36 0.45 -21.84
CA LEU A 15 -32.72 1.47 -22.84
C LEU A 15 -34.18 1.94 -22.78
N ASP A 16 -35.02 1.32 -21.94
CA ASP A 16 -36.40 1.72 -21.72
C ASP A 16 -36.50 2.89 -20.72
N ILE A 17 -35.49 3.07 -19.86
CA ILE A 17 -35.44 4.16 -18.87
C ILE A 17 -34.24 5.09 -19.09
N LEU A 18 -33.09 4.52 -19.45
CA LEU A 18 -31.84 5.25 -19.58
C LEU A 18 -31.43 5.41 -21.05
N ASP A 19 -30.61 6.42 -21.34
CA ASP A 19 -29.89 6.53 -22.61
C ASP A 19 -28.42 6.86 -22.35
N ILE A 20 -27.58 6.74 -23.38
CA ILE A 20 -26.17 7.12 -23.35
C ILE A 20 -25.86 8.19 -24.40
N GLN A 21 -25.08 9.19 -24.02
CA GLN A 21 -24.61 10.25 -24.90
C GLN A 21 -23.07 10.26 -24.94
N GLY A 22 -22.50 9.92 -26.10
CA GLY A 22 -21.05 9.96 -26.31
C GLY A 22 -20.46 11.37 -26.18
N GLY A 23 -19.18 11.44 -25.82
CA GLY A 23 -18.44 12.70 -25.67
C GLY A 23 -17.94 13.29 -26.99
N THR A 24 -17.14 14.35 -26.89
CA THR A 24 -16.56 15.08 -28.02
C THR A 24 -15.08 14.75 -28.21
N GLN A 25 -14.60 14.79 -29.45
CA GLN A 25 -13.18 14.65 -29.79
C GLN A 25 -12.62 15.97 -30.32
N PRO A 26 -12.15 16.85 -29.44
CA PRO A 26 -11.48 18.08 -29.83
C PRO A 26 -10.07 17.80 -30.41
N PRO A 27 -9.56 18.66 -31.33
CA PRO A 27 -8.18 18.61 -31.81
C PRO A 27 -7.17 18.76 -30.67
N LYS A 28 -6.07 18.01 -30.72
CA LYS A 28 -5.00 18.16 -29.70
C LYS A 28 -4.34 19.54 -29.71
N SER A 29 -4.36 20.25 -30.84
CA SER A 29 -3.87 21.63 -30.97
C SER A 29 -4.60 22.61 -30.06
N ASP A 30 -5.83 22.27 -29.66
CA ASP A 30 -6.69 23.17 -28.88
C ASP A 30 -6.48 23.01 -27.37
N PHE A 31 -5.61 22.07 -26.96
CA PHE A 31 -5.46 21.68 -25.56
C PHE A 31 -4.53 22.66 -24.85
N ILE A 32 -5.02 23.19 -23.73
CA ILE A 32 -4.21 23.92 -22.76
C ILE A 32 -4.32 23.26 -21.39
N TYR A 33 -3.35 23.49 -20.52
CA TYR A 33 -3.24 22.81 -19.22
C TYR A 33 -3.49 23.74 -18.02
N GLU A 34 -3.85 24.98 -18.29
CA GLU A 34 -4.18 26.00 -17.31
C GLU A 34 -5.55 26.56 -17.62
N GLU A 35 -6.26 26.99 -16.58
CA GLU A 35 -7.59 27.59 -16.75
C GLU A 35 -7.47 28.93 -17.48
N LYS A 36 -8.31 29.13 -18.49
CA LYS A 36 -8.31 30.34 -19.31
C LYS A 36 -9.74 30.74 -19.66
N GLN A 37 -10.02 32.04 -19.64
CA GLN A 37 -11.30 32.57 -20.07
C GLN A 37 -11.59 32.17 -21.53
N GLY A 38 -12.83 31.72 -21.79
CA GLY A 38 -13.23 31.20 -23.10
C GLY A 38 -12.91 29.72 -23.32
N TYR A 39 -12.30 29.05 -22.34
CA TYR A 39 -12.05 27.61 -22.35
C TYR A 39 -12.91 26.89 -21.30
N ILE A 40 -13.21 25.62 -21.55
CA ILE A 40 -13.92 24.72 -20.64
C ILE A 40 -13.06 23.50 -20.34
N ARG A 41 -13.18 22.97 -19.12
CA ARG A 41 -12.53 21.72 -18.72
C ARG A 41 -12.94 20.58 -19.66
N LEU A 42 -11.95 19.88 -20.22
CA LEU A 42 -12.15 18.62 -20.94
C LEU A 42 -11.84 17.45 -20.01
N LEU A 43 -12.89 16.75 -19.60
CA LEU A 43 -12.85 15.60 -18.73
C LEU A 43 -12.41 14.35 -19.52
N GLN A 44 -11.39 13.69 -18.98
CA GLN A 44 -10.88 12.42 -19.46
C GLN A 44 -10.91 11.40 -18.33
N ILE A 45 -10.92 10.10 -18.63
CA ILE A 45 -11.04 9.06 -17.59
C ILE A 45 -9.94 9.13 -16.52
N ARG A 46 -8.73 9.61 -16.88
CA ARG A 46 -7.61 9.82 -15.95
C ARG A 46 -7.88 10.91 -14.91
N ASP A 47 -8.76 11.87 -15.22
CA ASP A 47 -9.06 13.01 -14.35
C ASP A 47 -9.90 12.61 -13.14
N PHE A 48 -10.52 11.42 -13.18
CA PHE A 48 -11.21 10.82 -12.04
C PHE A 48 -10.28 9.86 -11.26
N GLY A 49 -8.98 9.89 -11.51
CA GLY A 49 -7.96 9.09 -10.82
C GLY A 49 -7.25 9.86 -9.71
N ARG A 50 -6.23 9.23 -9.11
CA ARG A 50 -5.42 9.83 -8.03
C ARG A 50 -4.55 11.02 -8.48
N LYS A 51 -4.25 11.10 -9.77
CA LYS A 51 -3.38 12.14 -10.36
C LYS A 51 -4.08 12.71 -11.60
N PRO A 52 -5.07 13.59 -11.42
CA PRO A 52 -5.76 14.23 -12.54
C PRO A 52 -4.76 15.09 -13.34
N VAL A 53 -5.02 15.26 -14.64
CA VAL A 53 -4.20 16.14 -15.48
C VAL A 53 -5.13 17.12 -16.16
N PRO A 54 -5.32 18.32 -15.59
CA PRO A 54 -6.26 19.28 -16.12
C PRO A 54 -5.96 19.71 -17.55
N THR A 55 -6.88 19.36 -18.46
CA THR A 55 -6.95 19.79 -19.84
C THR A 55 -8.15 20.71 -20.04
N TYR A 56 -7.99 21.79 -20.78
CA TYR A 56 -9.04 22.71 -21.20
C TYR A 56 -9.05 22.88 -22.71
N ILE A 57 -10.23 23.16 -23.27
CA ILE A 57 -10.47 23.37 -24.71
C ILE A 57 -11.37 24.60 -24.94
N PRO A 58 -11.32 25.27 -26.10
CA PRO A 58 -12.18 26.42 -26.40
C PRO A 58 -13.66 26.06 -26.31
N ILE A 59 -14.47 26.94 -25.73
CA ILE A 59 -15.92 26.76 -25.64
C ILE A 59 -16.52 26.77 -27.05
N SER A 60 -17.34 25.77 -27.35
CA SER A 60 -18.08 25.67 -28.61
C SER A 60 -19.43 25.00 -28.40
N HIS A 61 -20.43 25.40 -29.19
CA HIS A 61 -21.79 24.85 -29.17
C HIS A 61 -21.85 23.36 -29.54
N LYS A 62 -20.78 22.82 -30.16
CA LYS A 62 -20.69 21.40 -30.54
C LYS A 62 -20.25 20.49 -29.39
N LEU A 63 -19.75 21.07 -28.29
CA LEU A 63 -19.25 20.31 -27.15
C LEU A 63 -20.39 19.63 -26.40
N LYS A 64 -20.20 18.36 -26.06
CA LYS A 64 -21.06 17.66 -25.10
C LYS A 64 -20.53 17.90 -23.69
N THR A 65 -21.41 18.38 -22.82
CA THR A 65 -21.07 18.75 -21.45
C THR A 65 -21.86 17.94 -20.43
N CYS A 66 -21.29 17.83 -19.23
CA CYS A 66 -21.92 17.25 -18.07
C CYS A 66 -21.79 18.19 -16.87
N ASN A 67 -22.73 18.07 -15.94
CA ASN A 67 -22.67 18.68 -14.62
C ASN A 67 -22.04 17.72 -13.60
N GLU A 68 -21.80 18.18 -12.37
CA GLU A 68 -21.15 17.38 -11.32
C GLU A 68 -21.97 16.17 -10.90
N ASP A 69 -23.30 16.25 -10.97
CA ASP A 69 -24.22 15.18 -10.61
C ASP A 69 -24.50 14.20 -11.75
N ASP A 70 -23.99 14.47 -12.96
CA ASP A 70 -24.11 13.57 -14.09
C ASP A 70 -23.18 12.36 -13.94
N ILE A 71 -23.61 11.22 -14.48
CA ILE A 71 -22.87 9.97 -14.43
C ILE A 71 -22.21 9.72 -15.78
N LEU A 72 -20.91 9.44 -15.77
CA LEU A 72 -20.16 9.05 -16.96
C LEU A 72 -19.68 7.60 -16.86
N ILE A 73 -19.64 6.92 -18.00
CA ILE A 73 -19.15 5.56 -18.17
C ILE A 73 -17.95 5.59 -19.12
N ALA A 74 -16.84 4.99 -18.71
CA ALA A 74 -15.70 4.79 -19.58
C ALA A 74 -16.00 3.75 -20.67
N ARG A 75 -15.82 4.13 -21.93
CA ARG A 75 -16.23 3.34 -23.10
C ARG A 75 -15.18 2.38 -23.62
N TYR A 76 -13.90 2.70 -23.48
CA TYR A 76 -12.81 2.00 -24.18
C TYR A 76 -11.65 1.66 -23.25
N GLY A 77 -10.83 0.71 -23.70
CA GLY A 77 -9.53 0.40 -23.13
C GLY A 77 -9.59 -0.25 -21.74
N ALA A 78 -8.49 -0.12 -20.98
CA ALA A 78 -8.34 -0.74 -19.67
C ALA A 78 -9.42 -0.33 -18.66
N SER A 79 -10.04 0.84 -18.85
CA SER A 79 -11.05 1.40 -17.95
C SER A 79 -12.50 1.14 -18.38
N ILE A 80 -12.77 0.35 -19.42
CA ILE A 80 -14.15 0.07 -19.87
C ILE A 80 -15.08 -0.29 -18.70
N GLY A 81 -16.29 0.28 -18.69
CA GLY A 81 -17.30 0.05 -17.67
C GLY A 81 -17.10 0.83 -16.36
N ARG A 82 -15.98 1.53 -16.19
CA ARG A 82 -15.75 2.37 -15.02
C ARG A 82 -16.76 3.51 -14.94
N ILE A 83 -17.46 3.59 -13.81
CA ILE A 83 -18.49 4.62 -13.52
C ILE A 83 -17.85 5.76 -12.72
N VAL A 84 -18.06 7.00 -13.17
CA VAL A 84 -17.52 8.21 -12.54
C VAL A 84 -18.55 9.34 -12.51
N THR A 85 -18.41 10.26 -11.56
CA THR A 85 -19.27 11.44 -11.36
C THR A 85 -18.48 12.51 -10.58
N GLY A 86 -19.07 13.66 -10.28
CA GLY A 86 -18.47 14.70 -9.42
C GLY A 86 -17.62 15.74 -10.13
N GLN A 87 -17.64 15.82 -11.47
CA GLN A 87 -16.90 16.84 -12.23
C GLN A 87 -17.76 17.47 -13.32
N LYS A 88 -17.61 18.78 -13.51
CA LYS A 88 -18.28 19.57 -14.55
C LYS A 88 -17.33 19.90 -15.70
N GLY A 89 -17.83 19.78 -16.94
CA GLY A 89 -17.07 20.17 -18.11
C GLY A 89 -17.56 19.52 -19.39
N ALA A 90 -16.81 19.75 -20.47
CA ALA A 90 -16.92 18.92 -21.67
C ALA A 90 -16.27 17.56 -21.40
N TYR A 91 -16.75 16.47 -22.00
CA TYR A 91 -16.17 15.14 -21.77
C TYR A 91 -15.71 14.49 -23.08
N ASN A 92 -14.59 13.78 -23.00
CA ASN A 92 -13.95 13.15 -24.14
C ASN A 92 -14.76 11.96 -24.70
N VAL A 93 -14.58 11.59 -25.97
CA VAL A 93 -15.20 10.41 -26.62
C VAL A 93 -15.00 9.09 -25.87
N ALA A 94 -13.95 8.97 -25.05
CA ALA A 94 -13.73 7.80 -24.19
C ALA A 94 -14.71 7.70 -23.02
N LEU A 95 -15.56 8.70 -22.83
CA LEU A 95 -16.63 8.75 -21.82
C LEU A 95 -17.99 8.83 -22.53
N ALA A 96 -18.98 8.15 -21.97
CA ALA A 96 -20.40 8.30 -22.30
C ALA A 96 -21.14 8.81 -21.08
N LYS A 97 -21.93 9.87 -21.23
CA LYS A 97 -22.86 10.32 -20.18
C LYS A 97 -24.09 9.44 -20.17
N VAL A 98 -24.55 9.04 -18.99
CA VAL A 98 -25.85 8.39 -18.79
C VAL A 98 -26.91 9.48 -18.70
N VAL A 99 -27.90 9.42 -19.58
CA VAL A 99 -29.06 10.31 -19.58
C VAL A 99 -30.12 9.66 -18.72
N ILE A 100 -30.41 10.29 -17.57
CA ILE A 100 -31.36 9.83 -16.56
C ILE A 100 -32.52 10.83 -16.52
N PRO A 101 -33.79 10.38 -16.63
CA PRO A 101 -34.94 11.28 -16.51
C PRO A 101 -35.06 11.92 -15.11
N GLU A 102 -35.63 13.13 -15.03
CA GLU A 102 -35.65 13.93 -13.79
C GLU A 102 -36.43 13.30 -12.62
N ASN A 103 -37.36 12.39 -12.91
CA ASN A 103 -38.14 11.68 -11.90
C ASN A 103 -37.39 10.51 -11.23
N PHE A 104 -36.10 10.31 -11.56
CA PHE A 104 -35.27 9.27 -10.98
C PHE A 104 -34.09 9.83 -10.17
N ASN A 105 -33.66 9.07 -9.16
CA ASN A 105 -32.50 9.45 -8.35
C ASN A 105 -31.20 9.04 -9.07
N LYS A 106 -30.36 10.02 -9.42
CA LYS A 106 -29.06 9.77 -10.08
C LYS A 106 -28.10 8.94 -9.20
N ARG A 107 -28.04 9.18 -7.89
CA ARG A 107 -27.18 8.40 -6.97
C ARG A 107 -27.56 6.92 -6.93
N TYR A 108 -28.85 6.58 -7.01
CA TYR A 108 -29.31 5.20 -7.14
C TYR A 108 -28.69 4.53 -8.38
N PHE A 109 -28.77 5.18 -9.54
CA PHE A 109 -28.16 4.68 -10.77
C PHE A 109 -26.63 4.66 -10.71
N TYR A 110 -26.00 5.60 -10.02
CA TYR A 110 -24.56 5.58 -9.80
C TYR A 110 -24.12 4.26 -9.12
N TYR A 111 -24.85 3.82 -8.10
CA TYR A 111 -24.59 2.54 -7.45
C TYR A 111 -25.01 1.34 -8.30
N LEU A 112 -26.16 1.42 -8.99
CA LEU A 112 -26.67 0.31 -9.80
C LEU A 112 -25.71 -0.05 -10.93
N LEU A 113 -25.18 0.96 -11.61
CA LEU A 113 -24.20 0.79 -12.69
C LEU A 113 -22.85 0.25 -12.17
N ARG A 114 -22.56 0.35 -10.88
CA ARG A 114 -21.37 -0.25 -10.26
C ARG A 114 -21.58 -1.69 -9.79
N SER A 115 -22.82 -2.16 -9.76
CA SER A 115 -23.16 -3.52 -9.37
C SER A 115 -22.85 -4.54 -10.48
N GLU A 116 -22.85 -5.82 -10.11
CA GLU A 116 -22.69 -6.92 -11.07
C GLU A 116 -23.78 -6.96 -12.15
N ILE A 117 -24.98 -6.41 -11.88
CA ILE A 117 -26.09 -6.37 -12.84
C ILE A 117 -25.64 -5.68 -14.14
N PHE A 118 -24.94 -4.56 -14.01
CA PHE A 118 -24.40 -3.81 -15.15
C PHE A 118 -22.99 -4.28 -15.52
N GLN A 119 -22.09 -4.39 -14.55
CA GLN A 119 -20.67 -4.62 -14.79
C GLN A 119 -20.40 -5.98 -15.48
N LYS A 120 -21.17 -7.03 -15.14
CA LYS A 120 -20.98 -8.35 -15.74
C LYS A 120 -21.20 -8.34 -17.25
N VAL A 121 -22.23 -7.63 -17.71
CA VAL A 121 -22.53 -7.51 -19.14
C VAL A 121 -21.46 -6.68 -19.85
N ILE A 122 -21.14 -5.49 -19.34
CA ILE A 122 -20.12 -4.62 -19.96
C ILE A 122 -18.74 -5.26 -20.04
N LEU A 123 -18.32 -5.96 -18.98
CA LEU A 123 -17.02 -6.62 -18.97
C LEU A 123 -16.99 -7.84 -19.91
N SER A 124 -18.12 -8.50 -20.12
CA SER A 124 -18.24 -9.60 -21.09
C SER A 124 -18.22 -9.14 -22.55
N THR A 125 -18.52 -7.87 -22.82
CA THR A 125 -18.47 -7.26 -24.16
C THR A 125 -17.05 -7.03 -24.68
N ARG A 126 -16.00 -7.18 -23.86
CA ARG A 126 -14.59 -7.10 -24.29
C ARG A 126 -14.25 -8.26 -25.24
N ARG A 127 -14.43 -8.05 -26.55
CA ARG A 127 -14.11 -9.00 -27.61
C ARG A 127 -12.61 -8.99 -27.99
N SER A 128 -11.92 -7.86 -27.83
CA SER A 128 -10.47 -7.71 -28.04
C SER A 128 -9.90 -6.54 -27.19
N ALA A 129 -8.56 -6.41 -27.14
CA ALA A 129 -7.87 -5.40 -26.31
C ALA A 129 -8.17 -3.93 -26.68
N GLN A 130 -8.82 -3.67 -27.82
CA GLN A 130 -9.21 -2.33 -28.29
C GLN A 130 -10.72 -2.11 -28.34
N ASP A 131 -11.55 -3.10 -28.00
CA ASP A 131 -13.00 -2.96 -28.11
C ASP A 131 -13.60 -2.19 -26.94
N GLY A 132 -14.55 -1.31 -27.27
CA GLY A 132 -15.43 -0.65 -26.31
C GLY A 132 -16.85 -1.20 -26.38
N PHE A 133 -17.74 -0.64 -25.56
CA PHE A 133 -19.17 -0.93 -25.66
C PHE A 133 -19.89 0.11 -26.53
N ASN A 134 -20.93 -0.36 -27.21
CA ASN A 134 -21.87 0.41 -28.00
C ASN A 134 -23.27 0.34 -27.37
N LYS A 135 -24.24 1.07 -27.94
CA LYS A 135 -25.59 1.16 -27.38
C LYS A 135 -26.34 -0.18 -27.42
N ASN A 136 -26.09 -1.03 -28.42
CA ASN A 136 -26.74 -2.34 -28.55
C ASN A 136 -26.27 -3.32 -27.48
N ASP A 137 -25.03 -3.18 -27.00
CA ASP A 137 -24.51 -4.02 -25.91
C ASP A 137 -25.25 -3.76 -24.58
N LEU A 138 -26.05 -2.69 -24.50
CA LEU A 138 -26.87 -2.35 -23.32
C LEU A 138 -28.28 -2.94 -23.38
N LEU A 139 -28.70 -3.54 -24.52
CA LEU A 139 -30.06 -4.06 -24.72
C LEU A 139 -30.39 -5.20 -23.77
N GLU A 140 -29.40 -6.03 -23.42
CA GLU A 140 -29.58 -7.21 -22.57
C GLU A 140 -29.57 -6.91 -21.08
N ILE A 141 -29.27 -5.66 -20.70
CA ILE A 141 -29.17 -5.26 -19.29
C ILE A 141 -30.59 -5.00 -18.76
N ILE A 142 -31.01 -5.81 -17.80
CA ILE A 142 -32.29 -5.62 -17.09
C ILE A 142 -32.02 -4.96 -15.73
N LEU A 143 -32.68 -3.84 -15.48
CA LEU A 143 -32.51 -3.02 -14.29
C LEU A 143 -33.68 -3.25 -13.31
N PRO A 144 -33.39 -3.46 -12.02
CA PRO A 144 -34.39 -3.41 -10.97
C PRO A 144 -34.70 -1.95 -10.64
N ILE A 145 -35.97 -1.56 -10.70
CA ILE A 145 -36.40 -0.17 -10.53
C ILE A 145 -37.43 -0.09 -9.39
N PRO A 146 -37.03 0.45 -8.23
CA PRO A 146 -37.95 0.79 -7.16
C PRO A 146 -38.68 2.12 -7.42
N PRO A 147 -39.74 2.41 -6.64
CA PRO A 147 -40.28 3.76 -6.48
C PRO A 147 -39.22 4.79 -6.09
N ILE A 148 -39.38 6.04 -6.51
CA ILE A 148 -38.40 7.12 -6.28
C ILE A 148 -38.08 7.34 -4.78
N ALA A 149 -39.09 7.22 -3.90
CA ALA A 149 -38.90 7.31 -2.46
C ALA A 149 -37.95 6.20 -1.93
N ILE A 150 -38.08 4.99 -2.47
CA ILE A 150 -37.20 3.86 -2.15
C ILE A 150 -35.82 4.07 -2.78
N GLN A 151 -35.73 4.56 -4.02
CA GLN A 151 -34.43 4.90 -4.64
C GLN A 151 -33.63 5.89 -3.78
N ASN A 152 -34.27 6.94 -3.26
CA ASN A 152 -33.65 7.91 -2.35
C ASN A 152 -33.11 7.21 -1.08
N LYS A 153 -33.95 6.40 -0.42
CA LYS A 153 -33.56 5.64 0.77
C LYS A 153 -32.39 4.67 0.48
N ILE A 154 -32.34 4.04 -0.70
CA ILE A 154 -31.23 3.16 -1.10
C ILE A 154 -29.97 4.00 -1.25
N ALA A 155 -30.05 5.09 -2.02
CA ALA A 155 -28.90 5.96 -2.26
C ALA A 155 -28.30 6.49 -0.95
N ASP A 156 -29.13 7.00 -0.03
CA ASP A 156 -28.66 7.51 1.27
C ASP A 156 -27.99 6.41 2.11
N LYS A 157 -28.57 5.21 2.12
CA LYS A 157 -27.99 4.07 2.84
C LYS A 157 -26.68 3.61 2.21
N MET A 158 -26.61 3.60 0.89
CA MET A 158 -25.40 3.26 0.13
C MET A 158 -24.28 4.27 0.39
N ASP A 159 -24.57 5.57 0.31
CA ASP A 159 -23.60 6.63 0.64
C ASP A 159 -23.00 6.41 2.03
N LEU A 160 -23.85 6.19 3.04
CA LEU A 160 -23.41 5.94 4.41
C LEU A 160 -22.54 4.67 4.53
N LEU A 161 -22.96 3.56 3.91
CA LEU A 161 -22.24 2.28 3.99
C LEU A 161 -20.91 2.33 3.25
N PHE A 162 -20.87 2.94 2.07
CA PHE A 162 -19.65 3.10 1.29
C PHE A 162 -18.69 4.11 1.92
N ALA A 163 -19.18 5.17 2.55
CA ALA A 163 -18.35 6.06 3.36
C ALA A 163 -17.63 5.30 4.49
N LYS A 164 -18.38 4.47 5.24
CA LYS A 164 -17.79 3.60 6.29
C LYS A 164 -16.80 2.59 5.71
N LEU A 165 -17.14 1.94 4.60
CA LEU A 165 -16.27 0.96 3.96
C LEU A 165 -14.96 1.60 3.47
N ASN A 166 -15.05 2.78 2.84
CA ASN A 166 -13.89 3.54 2.37
C ASN A 166 -13.00 3.94 3.54
N PHE A 167 -13.57 4.42 4.65
CA PHE A 167 -12.83 4.75 5.86
C PHE A 167 -12.06 3.55 6.43
N ILE A 168 -12.71 2.38 6.52
CA ILE A 168 -12.05 1.15 6.97
C ILE A 168 -10.93 0.76 6.01
N ASN A 169 -11.18 0.80 4.70
CA ASN A 169 -10.17 0.51 3.68
C ASN A 169 -8.96 1.45 3.79
N LEU A 170 -9.16 2.73 4.09
CA LEU A 170 -8.08 3.69 4.34
C LEU A 170 -7.25 3.29 5.56
N LYS A 171 -7.88 2.97 6.70
CA LYS A 171 -7.16 2.50 7.90
C LYS A 171 -6.39 1.20 7.62
N VAL A 172 -7.02 0.25 6.95
CA VAL A 172 -6.42 -1.04 6.54
C VAL A 172 -5.24 -0.85 5.60
N SER A 173 -5.28 0.17 4.73
CA SER A 173 -4.19 0.46 3.78
C SER A 173 -2.89 0.95 4.45
N LYS A 174 -2.97 1.52 5.66
CA LYS A 174 -1.82 2.01 6.42
C LYS A 174 -1.11 0.93 7.26
N ILE A 175 -1.77 -0.20 7.51
CA ILE A 175 -1.24 -1.28 8.36
C ILE A 175 0.12 -1.82 7.84
N PRO A 176 0.32 -2.06 6.53
CA PRO A 176 1.62 -2.51 6.01
C PRO A 176 2.77 -1.57 6.35
N ASP A 177 2.56 -0.26 6.27
CA ASP A 177 3.59 0.74 6.58
C ASP A 177 3.95 0.72 8.08
N ILE A 178 2.94 0.59 8.94
CA ILE A 178 3.12 0.46 10.40
C ILE A 178 3.90 -0.82 10.72
N MET A 179 3.58 -1.94 10.06
CA MET A 179 4.29 -3.21 10.25
C MET A 179 5.74 -3.13 9.79
N HIS A 180 6.02 -2.41 8.70
CA HIS A 180 7.38 -2.14 8.25
C HIS A 180 8.15 -1.35 9.32
N TYR A 181 7.58 -0.24 9.79
CA TYR A 181 8.19 0.57 10.85
C TYR A 181 8.45 -0.24 12.13
N ALA A 182 7.48 -1.05 12.56
CA ALA A 182 7.62 -1.89 13.75
C ALA A 182 8.77 -2.90 13.61
N ARG A 183 8.96 -3.49 12.41
CA ARG A 183 10.08 -4.38 12.13
C ARG A 183 11.42 -3.66 12.31
N ASP A 184 11.57 -2.51 11.67
CA ASP A 184 12.81 -1.74 11.73
C ASP A 184 13.11 -1.30 13.17
N PHE A 185 12.07 -0.86 13.90
CA PHE A 185 12.19 -0.48 15.31
C PHE A 185 12.70 -1.64 16.17
N VAL A 186 12.16 -2.84 16.01
CA VAL A 186 12.60 -4.03 16.76
C VAL A 186 14.04 -4.41 16.44
N ILE A 187 14.42 -4.41 15.16
CA ILE A 187 15.79 -4.73 14.73
C ILE A 187 16.80 -3.70 15.29
N ASN A 188 16.47 -2.41 15.21
CA ASN A 188 17.34 -1.37 15.75
C ASN A 188 17.43 -1.41 17.28
N SER A 189 16.33 -1.73 17.95
CA SER A 189 16.32 -1.96 19.41
C SER A 189 17.16 -3.18 19.80
N ALA A 190 17.19 -4.22 18.95
CA ALA A 190 18.05 -5.39 19.14
C ALA A 190 19.53 -5.05 18.95
N ALA A 191 19.87 -4.17 17.99
CA ALA A 191 21.25 -3.79 17.71
C ALA A 191 21.84 -2.79 18.72
N THR A 192 20.98 -2.03 19.41
CA THR A 192 21.37 -1.04 20.45
C THR A 192 21.23 -1.57 21.87
N GLY A 193 20.69 -2.78 22.04
CA GLY A 193 20.43 -3.39 23.34
C GLY A 193 19.17 -2.89 24.04
N ASN A 194 18.42 -1.95 23.48
CA ASN A 194 17.15 -1.48 24.06
C ASN A 194 16.12 -2.60 24.20
N LEU A 195 16.12 -3.58 23.28
CA LEU A 195 15.17 -4.70 23.27
C LEU A 195 15.27 -5.62 24.50
N THR A 196 16.42 -5.63 25.18
CA THR A 196 16.74 -6.52 26.32
C THR A 196 17.14 -5.76 27.57
N SER A 197 16.80 -4.48 27.68
CA SER A 197 17.08 -3.64 28.87
C SER A 197 16.54 -4.27 30.16
N ASP A 198 15.25 -4.59 30.19
CA ASP A 198 14.57 -5.32 31.27
C ASP A 198 15.21 -6.68 31.58
N TRP A 199 15.71 -7.39 30.55
CA TRP A 199 16.38 -8.67 30.76
C TRP A 199 17.73 -8.48 31.47
N ARG A 200 18.49 -7.43 31.14
CA ARG A 200 19.76 -7.13 31.79
C ARG A 200 19.56 -6.77 33.27
N ASP A 201 18.50 -6.02 33.60
CA ASP A 201 18.17 -5.69 35.00
C ASP A 201 17.95 -6.95 35.85
N ASN A 202 17.40 -8.01 35.24
CA ASN A 202 17.18 -9.31 35.87
C ASN A 202 18.41 -10.25 35.80
N ASN A 203 19.48 -9.86 35.10
CA ASN A 203 20.70 -10.66 34.91
C ASN A 203 21.97 -9.81 35.11
N PRO A 204 22.16 -9.16 36.29
CA PRO A 204 23.24 -8.20 36.51
C PRO A 204 24.64 -8.84 36.49
N ASN A 205 24.75 -10.14 36.80
CA ASN A 205 26.03 -10.87 36.85
C ASN A 205 26.37 -11.55 35.51
N ILE A 206 25.88 -11.01 34.39
CA ILE A 206 26.20 -11.56 33.08
C ILE A 206 27.67 -11.33 32.74
N GLU A 207 28.33 -12.32 32.12
CA GLU A 207 29.72 -12.18 31.66
C GLU A 207 29.81 -11.03 30.65
N ASN A 208 30.76 -10.11 30.81
CA ASN A 208 30.96 -9.00 29.89
C ASN A 208 31.40 -9.52 28.50
N ALA A 209 30.88 -8.92 27.43
CA ALA A 209 31.22 -9.29 26.07
C ALA A 209 32.71 -9.11 25.71
N GLU A 210 33.46 -8.28 26.43
CA GLU A 210 34.92 -8.19 26.27
C GLU A 210 35.61 -9.54 26.57
N ILE A 211 35.19 -10.23 27.63
CA ILE A 211 35.71 -11.56 27.99
C ILE A 211 35.37 -12.57 26.89
N LEU A 212 34.16 -12.49 26.35
CA LEU A 212 33.72 -13.31 25.22
C LEU A 212 34.59 -13.06 23.98
N LEU A 213 34.87 -11.79 23.67
CA LEU A 213 35.71 -11.39 22.55
C LEU A 213 37.14 -11.91 22.71
N GLU A 214 37.71 -11.86 23.91
CA GLU A 214 39.03 -12.43 24.20
C GLU A 214 39.05 -13.95 23.94
N LYS A 215 38.04 -14.70 24.41
CA LYS A 215 37.91 -16.14 24.13
C LYS A 215 37.85 -16.42 22.62
N ILE A 216 37.09 -15.62 21.87
CA ILE A 216 37.00 -15.75 20.41
C ILE A 216 38.35 -15.52 19.73
N VAL A 217 39.07 -14.45 20.10
CA VAL A 217 40.38 -14.12 19.54
C VAL A 217 41.39 -15.22 19.85
N ASN A 218 41.43 -15.70 21.10
CA ASN A 218 42.35 -16.77 21.52
C ASN A 218 42.06 -18.09 20.80
N ALA A 219 40.77 -18.47 20.67
CA ALA A 219 40.38 -19.65 19.91
C ALA A 219 40.79 -19.56 18.43
N LYS A 220 40.67 -18.37 17.82
CA LYS A 220 41.14 -18.12 16.46
C LYS A 220 42.66 -18.17 16.31
N GLU A 221 43.40 -17.63 17.27
CA GLU A 221 44.87 -17.68 17.26
C GLU A 221 45.37 -19.13 17.41
N ALA A 222 44.77 -19.91 18.32
CA ALA A 222 45.07 -21.33 18.47
C ALA A 222 44.81 -22.11 17.17
N PHE A 223 43.71 -21.82 16.48
CA PHE A 223 43.40 -22.44 15.19
C PHE A 223 44.40 -22.05 14.08
N LYS A 224 44.91 -20.81 14.08
CA LYS A 224 45.96 -20.37 13.15
C LYS A 224 47.30 -21.05 13.40
N ILE A 225 47.66 -21.33 14.65
CA ILE A 225 48.90 -22.03 14.98
C ILE A 225 48.87 -23.47 14.44
N LEU A 226 47.69 -24.09 14.39
CA LEU A 226 47.48 -25.43 13.83
C LEU A 226 47.47 -25.45 12.28
N ASP A 227 47.02 -24.38 11.63
CA ASP A 227 46.98 -24.23 10.17
C ASP A 227 48.09 -23.28 9.67
N LYS A 228 49.30 -23.81 9.45
CA LYS A 228 50.54 -23.09 9.03
C LYS A 228 50.45 -22.29 7.71
N SER A 229 49.27 -22.12 7.11
CA SER A 229 49.10 -21.60 5.75
C SER A 229 48.49 -20.18 5.63
N ARG A 230 48.19 -19.46 6.72
CA ARG A 230 47.62 -18.09 6.62
C ARG A 230 48.30 -17.05 7.53
N LYS A 231 49.06 -16.14 6.92
CA LYS A 231 49.79 -15.04 7.59
C LYS A 231 48.86 -13.94 8.13
N ASN A 232 49.22 -13.49 9.34
CA ASN A 232 49.05 -12.19 10.00
C ASN A 232 47.67 -11.52 10.01
N PHE A 233 47.01 -11.56 11.17
CA PHE A 233 46.20 -10.44 11.66
C PHE A 233 46.83 -9.95 12.97
N SER A 234 47.37 -8.74 12.97
CA SER A 234 47.87 -8.06 14.15
C SER A 234 46.74 -7.36 14.90
N ARG A 235 46.81 -7.45 16.24
CA ARG A 235 45.91 -6.89 17.25
C ARG A 235 45.79 -5.35 17.22
N LYS A 236 44.72 -4.89 17.89
CA LYS A 236 44.17 -3.54 18.13
C LYS A 236 43.28 -3.01 17.00
N ILE A 237 41.97 -3.15 17.21
CA ILE A 237 40.98 -2.32 16.53
C ILE A 237 40.44 -1.35 17.58
N ASN A 238 40.92 -0.11 17.55
CA ASN A 238 40.20 1.00 18.16
C ASN A 238 39.07 1.36 17.18
N TYR A 239 37.82 1.13 17.57
CA TYR A 239 36.68 1.72 16.88
C TYR A 239 36.48 3.15 17.41
N GLU A 240 37.25 4.10 16.88
CA GLU A 240 37.02 5.55 17.10
C GLU A 240 35.85 6.10 16.25
N ASN A 241 35.31 5.30 15.32
CA ASN A 241 34.30 5.75 14.35
C ASN A 241 32.93 5.07 14.48
N GLY A 242 32.64 4.42 15.61
CA GLY A 242 31.27 4.05 15.94
C GLY A 242 30.49 5.34 16.23
N THR A 243 29.29 5.48 15.67
CA THR A 243 28.34 6.50 16.11
C THR A 243 28.29 6.50 17.64
N GLN A 244 28.18 7.67 18.28
CA GLN A 244 28.07 7.82 19.74
C GLN A 244 26.77 7.22 20.30
N ASP A 245 26.38 6.04 19.86
CA ASP A 245 25.32 5.24 20.43
C ASP A 245 25.92 4.52 21.64
N ILE A 246 25.50 4.95 22.82
CA ILE A 246 25.90 4.38 24.10
C ILE A 246 25.40 2.93 24.12
N LEU A 247 26.32 1.97 23.94
CA LEU A 247 26.02 0.56 24.14
C LEU A 247 25.82 0.27 25.64
N PRO A 248 25.08 -0.79 26.00
CA PRO A 248 25.06 -1.29 27.37
C PRO A 248 26.49 -1.61 27.86
N GLU A 249 26.78 -1.39 29.15
CA GLU A 249 28.12 -1.62 29.72
C GLU A 249 28.63 -3.06 29.55
N SER A 250 27.71 -4.02 29.45
CA SER A 250 28.04 -5.45 29.24
C SER A 250 28.40 -5.79 27.79
N TRP A 251 28.26 -4.86 26.85
CA TRP A 251 28.49 -5.06 25.41
C TRP A 251 29.81 -4.43 24.98
N CYS A 252 30.36 -4.90 23.86
CA CYS A 252 31.53 -4.28 23.26
C CYS A 252 31.40 -4.19 21.74
N TRP A 253 32.13 -3.24 21.13
CA TRP A 253 32.24 -3.15 19.68
C TRP A 253 33.29 -4.12 19.15
N THR A 254 32.98 -4.76 18.03
CA THR A 254 33.90 -5.60 17.26
C THR A 254 33.58 -5.51 15.77
N ASN A 255 34.12 -6.41 14.94
CA ASN A 255 33.65 -6.59 13.57
C ASN A 255 33.50 -8.04 13.18
N LEU A 256 32.79 -8.25 12.07
CA LEU A 256 32.49 -9.58 11.55
C LEU A 256 33.77 -10.40 11.34
N LEU A 257 34.85 -9.81 10.84
CA LEU A 257 36.14 -10.47 10.63
C LEU A 257 36.80 -10.95 11.93
N THR A 258 36.61 -10.23 13.03
CA THR A 258 37.15 -10.60 14.33
C THR A 258 36.39 -11.77 14.92
N ILE A 259 35.08 -11.83 14.73
CA ILE A 259 34.23 -12.89 15.31
C ILE A 259 33.93 -14.07 14.38
N SER A 260 34.25 -13.97 13.08
CA SER A 260 33.96 -15.01 12.08
C SER A 260 35.10 -15.21 11.07
N ASN A 261 35.13 -16.36 10.39
CA ASN A 261 35.97 -16.59 9.21
C ASN A 261 35.14 -16.26 7.97
N VAL A 262 35.45 -15.13 7.32
CA VAL A 262 34.73 -14.66 6.13
C VAL A 262 35.44 -15.10 4.87
N THR A 263 34.72 -15.77 3.97
CA THR A 263 35.26 -16.26 2.70
C THR A 263 34.31 -16.02 1.55
N GLY A 264 34.85 -15.66 0.38
CA GLY A 264 34.12 -15.76 -0.89
C GLY A 264 33.92 -17.23 -1.31
N GLY A 265 33.13 -17.45 -2.35
CA GLY A 265 32.84 -18.78 -2.90
C GLY A 265 33.65 -19.17 -4.14
N ILE A 266 33.28 -20.30 -4.72
CA ILE A 266 33.92 -20.85 -5.91
C ILE A 266 33.64 -19.97 -7.15
N THR A 267 34.64 -19.84 -8.04
CA THR A 267 34.49 -19.17 -9.33
C THR A 267 34.22 -20.20 -10.42
N LYS A 268 33.22 -19.96 -11.27
CA LYS A 268 32.87 -20.86 -12.37
C LYS A 268 33.99 -20.97 -13.40
N GLY A 269 34.19 -22.18 -13.92
CA GLY A 269 35.09 -22.42 -15.07
C GLY A 269 36.57 -22.48 -14.73
N LYS A 270 36.94 -22.56 -13.44
CA LYS A 270 38.33 -22.73 -13.04
C LYS A 270 38.80 -24.15 -13.42
N LYS A 271 39.80 -24.24 -14.30
CA LYS A 271 40.44 -25.52 -14.65
C LYS A 271 41.33 -25.95 -13.47
N SER A 272 41.21 -27.21 -13.06
CA SER A 272 42.08 -27.84 -12.07
C SER A 272 42.67 -29.12 -12.64
N ASN A 273 43.87 -29.47 -12.19
CA ASN A 273 44.54 -30.74 -12.49
C ASN A 273 44.13 -31.86 -11.50
N GLU A 274 43.29 -31.54 -10.51
CA GLU A 274 42.74 -32.48 -9.54
C GLU A 274 41.44 -33.13 -10.04
N ASP A 275 41.10 -34.28 -9.46
CA ASP A 275 39.79 -34.92 -9.65
C ASP A 275 38.65 -33.96 -9.30
N MET A 276 37.67 -33.90 -10.20
CA MET A 276 36.51 -33.03 -10.09
C MET A 276 35.31 -33.82 -9.58
N ILE A 277 34.63 -33.26 -8.59
CA ILE A 277 33.34 -33.76 -8.11
C ILE A 277 32.24 -32.77 -8.46
N THR A 278 31.07 -33.28 -8.82
CA THR A 278 29.88 -32.45 -9.10
C THR A 278 29.09 -32.28 -7.81
N VAL A 279 28.92 -31.04 -7.36
CA VAL A 279 28.26 -30.72 -6.09
C VAL A 279 27.21 -29.61 -6.26
N PRO A 280 26.14 -29.58 -5.46
CA PRO A 280 25.18 -28.48 -5.49
C PRO A 280 25.84 -27.18 -5.00
N TYR A 281 25.43 -26.04 -5.56
CA TYR A 281 25.91 -24.74 -5.10
C TYR A 281 24.84 -23.65 -5.07
N LEU A 282 24.99 -22.73 -4.12
CA LEU A 282 24.15 -21.54 -4.00
C LEU A 282 24.65 -20.42 -4.92
N ARG A 283 23.69 -19.73 -5.55
CA ARG A 283 23.84 -18.49 -6.32
C ARG A 283 23.18 -17.34 -5.58
N VAL A 284 23.42 -16.10 -6.02
CA VAL A 284 22.73 -14.89 -5.50
C VAL A 284 21.21 -15.06 -5.52
N ALA A 285 20.64 -15.75 -6.52
CA ALA A 285 19.21 -16.06 -6.57
C ALA A 285 18.70 -16.94 -5.40
N ASN A 286 19.58 -17.71 -4.76
CA ASN A 286 19.24 -18.63 -3.68
C ASN A 286 19.34 -17.99 -2.29
N VAL A 287 20.16 -16.96 -2.11
CA VAL A 287 20.34 -16.29 -0.81
C VAL A 287 19.57 -14.99 -0.83
N GLN A 288 18.45 -14.95 -0.11
CA GLN A 288 17.57 -13.80 -0.01
C GLN A 288 17.64 -13.18 1.39
N ASP A 289 16.95 -12.06 1.58
CA ASP A 289 16.90 -11.35 2.86
C ASP A 289 16.17 -12.17 3.93
N GLY A 290 16.90 -12.83 4.83
CA GLY A 290 16.33 -13.62 5.92
C GLY A 290 15.76 -14.98 5.51
N PHE A 291 15.88 -15.41 4.25
CA PHE A 291 15.47 -16.75 3.84
C PHE A 291 16.29 -17.27 2.65
N LEU A 292 16.23 -18.59 2.44
CA LEU A 292 16.84 -19.26 1.29
C LEU A 292 15.78 -19.65 0.28
N ASN A 293 15.96 -19.27 -0.99
CA ASN A 293 15.16 -19.77 -2.09
C ASN A 293 15.85 -21.00 -2.71
N LEU A 294 15.37 -22.19 -2.35
CA LEU A 294 15.93 -23.47 -2.78
C LEU A 294 15.09 -24.16 -3.86
N SER A 295 14.13 -23.47 -4.49
CA SER A 295 13.26 -24.06 -5.53
C SER A 295 14.04 -24.54 -6.76
N GLU A 296 15.16 -23.87 -7.08
CA GLU A 296 16.06 -24.24 -8.17
C GLU A 296 17.51 -24.22 -7.68
N ILE A 297 18.13 -25.40 -7.62
CA ILE A 297 19.53 -25.57 -7.23
C ILE A 297 20.29 -26.14 -8.41
N LYS A 298 21.44 -25.50 -8.71
CA LYS A 298 22.34 -25.93 -9.77
C LYS A 298 23.53 -26.67 -9.17
N THR A 299 24.19 -27.46 -10.02
CA THR A 299 25.44 -28.13 -9.68
C THR A 299 26.63 -27.46 -10.36
N ILE A 300 27.81 -27.66 -9.79
CA ILE A 300 29.09 -27.20 -10.33
C ILE A 300 30.16 -28.27 -10.09
N ASN A 301 31.11 -28.36 -11.02
CA ASN A 301 32.31 -29.18 -10.82
C ASN A 301 33.28 -28.41 -9.92
N SER A 302 33.66 -29.03 -8.81
CA SER A 302 34.62 -28.51 -7.84
C SER A 302 35.74 -29.51 -7.68
N SER A 303 36.98 -29.04 -7.53
CA SER A 303 38.04 -29.92 -7.06
C SER A 303 37.77 -30.34 -5.62
N VAL A 304 38.35 -31.46 -5.18
CA VAL A 304 38.21 -31.95 -3.79
C VAL A 304 38.69 -30.90 -2.79
N THR A 305 39.75 -30.15 -3.13
CA THR A 305 40.31 -29.07 -2.30
C THR A 305 39.35 -27.89 -2.19
N ASP A 306 38.81 -27.39 -3.31
CA ASP A 306 37.83 -26.29 -3.31
C ASP A 306 36.51 -26.71 -2.62
N PHE A 307 36.09 -27.97 -2.79
CA PHE A 307 34.90 -28.49 -2.12
C PHE A 307 35.05 -28.43 -0.60
N LYS A 308 36.15 -28.95 -0.05
CA LYS A 308 36.42 -28.90 1.40
C LYS A 308 36.44 -27.46 1.92
N LYS A 309 36.95 -26.52 1.12
CA LYS A 309 37.08 -25.10 1.49
C LYS A 309 35.75 -24.35 1.51
N PHE A 310 34.90 -24.60 0.52
CA PHE A 310 33.65 -23.87 0.29
C PHE A 310 32.39 -24.62 0.74
N LYS A 311 32.53 -25.85 1.27
CA LYS A 311 31.43 -26.61 1.87
C LYS A 311 30.78 -25.80 2.99
N LEU A 312 29.46 -25.71 2.88
CA LEU A 312 28.61 -25.10 3.89
C LEU A 312 28.37 -26.05 5.05
N GLU A 313 28.32 -25.47 6.24
CA GLU A 313 28.06 -26.13 7.52
C GLU A 313 26.93 -25.40 8.24
N LYS A 314 26.17 -26.13 9.05
CA LYS A 314 25.08 -25.56 9.84
C LYS A 314 25.60 -24.39 10.69
N GLY A 315 24.91 -23.26 10.60
CA GLY A 315 25.28 -22.01 11.27
C GLY A 315 26.16 -21.08 10.43
N ASP A 316 26.50 -21.46 9.20
CA ASP A 316 27.15 -20.55 8.26
C ASP A 316 26.23 -19.38 7.91
N ILE A 317 26.72 -18.16 8.05
CA ILE A 317 25.99 -16.95 7.69
C ILE A 317 26.31 -16.62 6.23
N LEU A 318 25.31 -16.66 5.37
CA LEU A 318 25.44 -16.38 3.95
C LEU A 318 25.03 -14.94 3.67
N MET A 319 25.86 -14.18 2.97
CA MET A 319 25.61 -12.78 2.62
C MET A 319 25.89 -12.51 1.15
N THR A 320 25.04 -11.74 0.48
CA THR A 320 25.22 -11.43 -0.95
C THR A 320 26.16 -10.25 -1.18
N GLU A 321 27.03 -10.34 -2.20
CA GLU A 321 27.98 -9.28 -2.58
C GLU A 321 27.28 -8.04 -3.16
N GLY A 322 26.20 -8.21 -3.91
CA GLY A 322 25.60 -7.11 -4.67
C GLY A 322 24.15 -7.33 -5.07
N GLY A 323 23.52 -6.24 -5.48
CA GLY A 323 22.10 -6.14 -5.79
C GLY A 323 21.68 -4.67 -5.85
N ASP A 324 20.45 -4.39 -5.42
CA ASP A 324 20.01 -3.01 -5.21
C ASP A 324 20.78 -2.41 -4.01
N ARG A 325 20.97 -1.09 -4.01
CA ARG A 325 21.84 -0.41 -3.03
C ARG A 325 21.32 -0.50 -1.59
N ASP A 326 20.00 -0.50 -1.42
CA ASP A 326 19.28 -0.74 -0.16
C ASP A 326 19.26 -2.22 0.27
N LYS A 327 19.92 -3.09 -0.51
CA LYS A 327 19.91 -4.54 -0.34
C LYS A 327 21.27 -5.17 -0.07
N LEU A 328 22.27 -4.34 0.20
CA LEU A 328 23.62 -4.81 0.47
C LEU A 328 23.74 -5.44 1.86
N GLY A 329 24.57 -6.47 1.96
CA GLY A 329 24.78 -7.20 3.22
C GLY A 329 23.59 -8.07 3.65
N ARG A 330 22.59 -8.26 2.79
CA ARG A 330 21.48 -9.20 3.03
C ARG A 330 21.99 -10.62 3.10
N GLY A 331 21.35 -11.39 3.96
CA GLY A 331 21.76 -12.73 4.24
C GLY A 331 20.82 -13.50 5.14
N THR A 332 21.19 -14.75 5.36
CA THR A 332 20.50 -15.64 6.28
C THR A 332 21.44 -16.76 6.74
N VAL A 333 21.02 -17.52 7.74
CA VAL A 333 21.77 -18.65 8.28
C VAL A 333 21.48 -19.90 7.44
N TRP A 334 22.53 -20.64 7.12
CA TRP A 334 22.46 -21.97 6.53
C TRP A 334 22.21 -23.04 7.60
N ASN A 335 21.16 -23.83 7.44
CA ASN A 335 20.75 -24.87 8.40
C ASN A 335 20.99 -26.29 7.89
N ASN A 336 21.92 -26.49 6.95
CA ASN A 336 22.16 -27.78 6.28
C ASN A 336 20.94 -28.28 5.49
N GLU A 337 20.27 -27.36 4.79
CA GLU A 337 19.10 -27.66 3.95
C GLU A 337 19.45 -28.62 2.81
N ILE A 338 20.69 -28.60 2.32
CA ILE A 338 21.19 -29.47 1.24
C ILE A 338 22.54 -30.06 1.61
N GLU A 339 22.67 -31.37 1.52
CA GLU A 339 23.93 -32.05 1.80
C GLU A 339 25.02 -31.67 0.78
N ASN A 340 26.25 -31.51 1.25
CA ASN A 340 27.44 -31.25 0.42
C ASN A 340 27.31 -30.00 -0.49
N CYS A 341 26.53 -29.01 -0.05
CA CYS A 341 26.35 -27.76 -0.77
C CYS A 341 27.54 -26.81 -0.58
N ILE A 342 27.92 -26.12 -1.66
CA ILE A 342 28.91 -25.05 -1.66
C ILE A 342 28.28 -23.72 -2.08
N HIS A 343 29.04 -22.63 -2.15
CA HIS A 343 28.52 -21.32 -2.56
C HIS A 343 29.38 -20.67 -3.65
N GLN A 344 28.75 -19.85 -4.50
CA GLN A 344 29.41 -19.09 -5.57
C GLN A 344 30.17 -17.86 -5.03
N ASN A 345 31.14 -17.35 -5.79
CA ASN A 345 31.95 -16.16 -5.49
C ASN A 345 31.16 -14.90 -5.08
N HIS A 346 29.92 -14.71 -5.54
CA HIS A 346 29.05 -13.59 -5.19
C HIS A 346 28.21 -13.78 -3.91
N ILE A 347 28.42 -14.91 -3.22
CA ILE A 347 27.91 -15.18 -1.88
C ILE A 347 29.12 -15.30 -0.98
N PHE A 348 29.19 -14.44 0.03
CA PHE A 348 30.16 -14.53 1.09
C PHE A 348 29.60 -15.39 2.21
N ARG A 349 30.46 -16.21 2.80
CA ARG A 349 30.16 -17.03 3.97
C ARG A 349 30.95 -16.47 5.15
N ALA A 350 30.26 -16.13 6.23
CA ALA A 350 30.86 -15.87 7.54
C ALA A 350 30.58 -17.05 8.48
N ARG A 351 31.64 -17.73 8.92
CA ARG A 351 31.55 -18.86 9.87
C ARG A 351 31.99 -18.43 11.26
N VAL A 352 31.11 -18.50 12.23
CA VAL A 352 31.38 -18.16 13.63
C VAL A 352 31.63 -19.41 14.48
N ASN A 353 32.30 -19.25 15.63
CA ASN A 353 32.27 -20.28 16.67
C ASN A 353 30.94 -20.13 17.44
N GLN A 354 30.05 -21.10 17.26
CA GLN A 354 28.69 -21.09 17.83
C GLN A 354 28.66 -21.22 19.36
N GLU A 355 29.76 -21.62 20.00
CA GLU A 355 29.90 -21.57 21.46
C GLU A 355 29.88 -20.11 21.99
N PHE A 356 30.34 -19.18 21.16
CA PHE A 356 30.54 -17.78 21.56
C PHE A 356 29.64 -16.80 20.82
N VAL A 357 29.17 -17.14 19.62
CA VAL A 357 28.39 -16.22 18.79
C VAL A 357 27.21 -16.95 18.16
N THR A 358 26.02 -16.39 18.35
CA THR A 358 24.79 -16.89 17.73
C THR A 358 24.70 -16.41 16.28
N PRO A 359 24.67 -17.29 15.26
CA PRO A 359 24.59 -16.88 13.85
C PRO A 359 23.38 -15.98 13.53
N ASP A 360 22.22 -16.31 14.11
CA ASP A 360 20.98 -15.53 13.93
C ASP A 360 21.07 -14.13 14.52
N TYR A 361 21.88 -13.92 15.58
CA TYR A 361 22.11 -12.58 16.11
C TYR A 361 22.82 -11.71 15.07
N ILE A 362 23.80 -12.27 14.36
CA ILE A 362 24.53 -11.54 13.31
C ILE A 362 23.60 -11.18 12.15
N THR A 363 22.73 -12.10 11.72
CA THR A 363 21.79 -11.81 10.62
C THR A 363 20.75 -10.75 11.00
N ILE A 364 20.34 -10.70 12.27
CA ILE A 364 19.51 -9.61 12.81
C ILE A 364 20.30 -8.30 12.82
N PHE A 365 21.52 -8.30 13.38
CA PHE A 365 22.34 -7.10 13.50
C PHE A 365 22.67 -6.48 12.15
N THR A 366 23.00 -7.30 11.13
CA THR A 366 23.34 -6.81 9.79
C THR A 366 22.19 -6.12 9.06
N LYS A 367 20.96 -6.21 9.58
CA LYS A 367 19.76 -5.51 9.08
C LYS A 367 19.48 -4.20 9.83
N SER A 368 20.22 -3.92 10.90
CA SER A 368 20.06 -2.67 11.65
C SER A 368 20.55 -1.46 10.85
N LEU A 369 20.07 -0.28 11.22
CA LEU A 369 20.48 0.99 10.64
C LEU A 369 22.00 1.16 10.67
N ILE A 370 22.65 0.76 11.76
CA ILE A 370 24.11 0.81 11.94
C ILE A 370 24.81 0.03 10.82
N ALA A 371 24.41 -1.22 10.59
CA ALA A 371 25.02 -2.07 9.58
C ALA A 371 24.65 -1.62 8.15
N THR A 372 23.38 -1.28 7.91
CA THR A 372 22.92 -0.86 6.59
C THR A 372 23.53 0.48 6.16
N ASP A 373 23.70 1.43 7.08
CA ASP A 373 24.38 2.70 6.82
C ASP A 373 25.87 2.47 6.53
N TYR A 374 26.53 1.60 7.30
CA TYR A 374 27.89 1.18 7.00
C TYR A 374 28.00 0.57 5.59
N PHE A 375 27.11 -0.35 5.22
CA PHE A 375 27.10 -0.95 3.89
C PHE A 375 26.86 0.10 2.82
N PHE A 376 25.91 1.01 3.03
CA PHE A 376 25.60 2.09 2.09
C PHE A 376 26.81 3.01 1.85
N LYS A 377 27.55 3.37 2.91
CA LYS A 377 28.76 4.22 2.83
C LYS A 377 29.95 3.53 2.16
N ASN A 378 30.07 2.22 2.33
CA ASN A 378 31.20 1.43 1.83
C ASN A 378 30.89 0.66 0.53
N ALA A 379 29.74 0.92 -0.08
CA ALA A 379 29.31 0.33 -1.33
C ALA A 379 29.90 1.04 -2.55
N SER A 380 30.32 0.25 -3.53
CA SER A 380 30.60 0.72 -4.88
C SER A 380 29.35 0.63 -5.73
N GLN A 381 29.07 1.62 -6.56
CA GLN A 381 27.93 1.62 -7.46
C GLN A 381 28.35 1.78 -8.92
N THR A 382 27.85 0.87 -9.74
CA THR A 382 27.83 0.97 -11.20
C THR A 382 26.44 1.40 -11.67
N VAL A 383 26.26 1.69 -12.97
CA VAL A 383 25.01 2.27 -13.53
C VAL A 383 23.74 1.55 -13.05
N ASN A 384 23.75 0.22 -12.90
CA ASN A 384 22.57 -0.57 -12.53
C ASN A 384 22.72 -1.43 -11.26
N LEU A 385 23.92 -1.53 -10.67
CA LEU A 385 24.18 -2.48 -9.57
C LEU A 385 25.12 -1.87 -8.54
N ALA A 386 24.78 -2.08 -7.26
CA ALA A 386 25.68 -1.81 -6.15
C ALA A 386 26.33 -3.11 -5.68
N SER A 387 27.57 -3.02 -5.22
CA SER A 387 28.30 -4.14 -4.64
C SER A 387 29.10 -3.71 -3.42
N ILE A 388 29.33 -4.68 -2.52
CA ILE A 388 30.21 -4.54 -1.36
C ILE A 388 31.36 -5.53 -1.47
N SER A 389 32.59 -5.04 -1.31
CA SER A 389 33.77 -5.91 -1.34
C SER A 389 33.80 -6.86 -0.14
N LEU A 390 34.45 -8.01 -0.29
CA LEU A 390 34.70 -8.94 0.82
C LEU A 390 35.39 -8.24 2.01
N LYS A 391 36.34 -7.34 1.73
CA LYS A 391 37.03 -6.55 2.76
C LYS A 391 36.06 -5.64 3.50
N SER A 392 35.25 -4.87 2.78
CA SER A 392 34.27 -3.95 3.37
C SER A 392 33.25 -4.71 4.22
N LEU A 393 32.70 -5.82 3.71
CA LEU A 393 31.74 -6.66 4.42
C LEU A 393 32.36 -7.30 5.67
N SER A 394 33.61 -7.77 5.58
CA SER A 394 34.31 -8.36 6.73
C SER A 394 34.52 -7.34 7.86
N ASN A 395 34.67 -6.06 7.53
CA ASN A 395 34.92 -4.99 8.50
C ASN A 395 33.66 -4.31 9.05
N VAL A 396 32.46 -4.81 8.72
CA VAL A 396 31.21 -4.26 9.28
C VAL A 396 31.30 -4.26 10.81
N PRO A 397 31.03 -3.11 11.48
CA PRO A 397 31.01 -3.04 12.93
C PRO A 397 29.86 -3.90 13.45
N ILE A 398 30.11 -4.63 14.53
CA ILE A 398 29.13 -5.46 15.22
C ILE A 398 29.15 -5.07 16.68
N ALA A 399 27.99 -4.70 17.24
CA ALA A 399 27.85 -4.64 18.69
C ALA A 399 27.73 -6.08 19.18
N LEU A 400 28.59 -6.50 20.10
CA LEU A 400 28.62 -7.87 20.61
C LEU A 400 28.05 -7.89 22.03
N PRO A 401 26.89 -8.52 22.25
CA PRO A 401 26.38 -8.83 23.58
C PRO A 401 27.06 -10.09 24.15
N PRO A 402 26.92 -10.34 25.46
CA PRO A 402 27.15 -11.65 26.05
C PRO A 402 26.33 -12.75 25.36
N ILE A 403 26.86 -13.97 25.26
CA ILE A 403 26.20 -15.06 24.49
C ILE A 403 24.77 -15.38 24.95
N LYS A 404 24.49 -15.36 26.27
CA LYS A 404 23.12 -15.58 26.77
C LYS A 404 22.16 -14.47 26.33
N GLU A 405 22.66 -13.24 26.25
CA GLU A 405 21.86 -12.11 25.79
C GLU A 405 21.64 -12.17 24.28
N GLN A 406 22.63 -12.60 23.49
CA GLN A 406 22.43 -12.84 22.05
C GLN A 406 21.27 -13.82 21.81
N ILE A 407 21.23 -14.93 22.56
CA ILE A 407 20.16 -15.93 22.47
C ILE A 407 18.81 -15.32 22.85
N GLU A 408 18.74 -14.51 23.90
CA GLU A 408 17.50 -13.84 24.31
C GLU A 408 17.03 -12.80 23.27
N ILE A 409 17.95 -12.04 22.68
CA ILE A 409 17.65 -11.10 21.58
C ILE A 409 17.01 -11.87 20.42
N VAL A 410 17.64 -12.95 19.96
CA VAL A 410 17.13 -13.77 18.85
C VAL A 410 15.74 -14.30 19.17
N LYS A 411 15.52 -14.82 20.39
CA LYS A 411 14.22 -15.29 20.84
C LYS A 411 13.16 -14.19 20.81
N ARG A 412 13.44 -13.00 21.35
CA ARG A 412 12.50 -11.87 21.35
C ARG A 412 12.17 -11.40 19.94
N VAL A 413 13.17 -11.24 19.08
CA VAL A 413 12.98 -10.85 17.68
C VAL A 413 12.14 -11.88 16.93
N ASN A 414 12.39 -13.18 17.13
CA ASN A 414 11.59 -14.25 16.51
C ASN A 414 10.13 -14.23 16.98
N ASN A 415 9.87 -13.99 18.28
CA ASN A 415 8.51 -13.79 18.79
C ASN A 415 7.81 -12.61 18.10
N TYR A 416 8.52 -11.49 17.93
CA TYR A 416 7.99 -10.34 17.18
C TYR A 416 7.69 -10.68 15.72
N TYR A 417 8.57 -11.41 15.03
CA TYR A 417 8.31 -11.85 13.66
C TYR A 417 7.07 -12.75 13.56
N THR A 418 6.89 -13.68 14.49
CA THR A 418 5.68 -14.52 14.55
C THR A 418 4.40 -13.68 14.73
N LEU A 419 4.46 -12.63 15.55
CA LEU A 419 3.33 -11.69 15.70
C LEU A 419 3.05 -10.92 14.40
N LEU A 420 4.09 -10.45 13.71
CA LEU A 420 3.93 -9.75 12.44
C LEU A 420 3.32 -10.66 11.36
N GLU A 421 3.73 -11.92 11.27
CA GLU A 421 3.13 -12.90 10.35
C GLU A 421 1.65 -13.16 10.66
N LEU A 422 1.29 -13.23 11.95
CA LEU A 422 -0.12 -13.36 12.37
C LEU A 422 -0.95 -12.14 11.95
N ILE A 423 -0.40 -10.93 12.11
CA ILE A 423 -1.07 -9.70 11.68
C ILE A 423 -1.25 -9.69 10.16
N ASP A 424 -0.23 -10.06 9.39
CA ASP A 424 -0.31 -10.10 7.92
C ASP A 424 -1.41 -11.06 7.43
N ARG A 425 -1.46 -12.26 8.03
CA ARG A 425 -2.53 -13.24 7.76
C ARG A 425 -3.91 -12.69 8.07
N ARG A 426 -4.09 -12.02 9.23
CA ARG A 426 -5.36 -11.40 9.61
C ARG A 426 -5.73 -10.25 8.68
N LEU A 427 -4.76 -9.45 8.24
CA LEU A 427 -4.94 -8.37 7.28
C LEU A 427 -5.42 -8.91 5.93
N GLY A 428 -4.82 -10.01 5.44
CA GLY A 428 -5.25 -10.70 4.23
C GLY A 428 -6.71 -11.18 4.31
N ASN A 429 -7.12 -11.75 5.45
CA ASN A 429 -8.51 -12.17 5.67
C ASN A 429 -9.47 -10.98 5.77
N LEU A 430 -9.09 -9.90 6.46
CA LEU A 430 -9.89 -8.69 6.57
C LEU A 430 -10.15 -8.07 5.19
N LYS A 431 -9.14 -7.99 4.32
CA LYS A 431 -9.30 -7.51 2.94
C LYS A 431 -10.32 -8.35 2.15
N LYS A 432 -10.30 -9.67 2.30
CA LYS A 432 -11.30 -10.56 1.66
C LYS A 432 -12.71 -10.32 2.20
N ILE A 433 -12.85 -10.15 3.51
CA ILE A 433 -14.13 -9.84 4.16
C ILE A 433 -14.68 -8.49 3.66
N LEU A 434 -13.84 -7.46 3.60
CA LEU A 434 -14.25 -6.13 3.12
C LEU A 434 -14.71 -6.17 1.67
N HIS A 435 -14.00 -6.91 0.80
CA HIS A 435 -14.43 -7.11 -0.57
C HIS A 435 -15.77 -7.88 -0.67
N SER A 436 -15.98 -8.91 0.16
CA SER A 436 -17.25 -9.63 0.21
C SER A 436 -18.41 -8.76 0.74
N LEU A 437 -18.14 -7.90 1.73
CA LEU A 437 -19.11 -6.94 2.26
C LEU A 437 -19.52 -5.93 1.20
N GLU A 438 -18.57 -5.41 0.40
CA GLU A 438 -18.87 -4.51 -0.72
C GLU A 438 -19.89 -5.13 -1.68
N ASN A 439 -19.63 -6.37 -2.13
CA ASN A 439 -20.52 -7.08 -3.04
C ASN A 439 -21.89 -7.36 -2.39
N ARG A 440 -21.90 -7.74 -1.11
CA ARG A 440 -23.14 -7.96 -0.36
C ARG A 440 -23.99 -6.69 -0.24
N ILE A 441 -23.37 -5.53 -0.05
CA ILE A 441 -24.07 -4.24 0.01
C ILE A 441 -24.81 -4.00 -1.31
N TYR A 442 -24.15 -4.17 -2.46
CA TYR A 442 -24.80 -4.07 -3.77
C TYR A 442 -25.92 -5.08 -3.96
N LEU A 443 -25.70 -6.35 -3.58
CA LEU A 443 -26.72 -7.39 -3.70
C LEU A 443 -27.96 -7.06 -2.87
N MET A 444 -27.80 -6.68 -1.60
CA MET A 444 -28.91 -6.29 -0.73
C MET A 444 -29.61 -5.02 -1.23
N ALA A 445 -28.84 -4.07 -1.76
CA ALA A 445 -29.39 -2.83 -2.33
C ALA A 445 -30.35 -3.14 -3.47
N PHE A 446 -29.96 -4.02 -4.40
CA PHE A 446 -30.71 -4.26 -5.63
C PHE A 446 -31.59 -5.51 -5.60
N SER A 447 -31.58 -6.28 -4.50
CA SER A 447 -32.63 -7.27 -4.17
C SER A 447 -33.75 -6.68 -3.30
N GLY A 448 -33.61 -5.43 -2.86
CA GLY A 448 -34.56 -4.74 -1.98
C GLY A 448 -34.43 -5.08 -0.49
N GLU A 449 -33.53 -5.99 -0.11
CA GLU A 449 -33.26 -6.37 1.29
C GLU A 449 -32.64 -5.24 2.12
N LEU A 450 -32.00 -4.26 1.49
CA LEU A 450 -31.32 -3.16 2.19
C LEU A 450 -32.29 -2.26 3.00
N ILE A 451 -33.57 -2.21 2.62
CA ILE A 451 -34.58 -1.28 3.17
C ILE A 451 -35.77 -2.02 3.80
N GLN A 452 -35.82 -3.36 3.76
CA GLN A 452 -36.98 -4.18 4.13
C GLN A 452 -37.47 -4.08 5.61
N ASN A 453 -37.01 -3.08 6.37
CA ASN A 453 -37.56 -2.73 7.68
C ASN A 453 -38.60 -1.59 7.69
N ASN A 454 -39.11 -1.08 6.55
CA ASN A 454 -40.25 -0.15 6.57
C ASN A 454 -41.21 -0.36 5.39
N SER A 455 -42.48 -0.53 5.73
CA SER A 455 -43.65 -0.75 4.89
C SER A 455 -44.01 0.50 4.07
N GLU A 456 -43.83 0.46 2.76
CA GLU A 456 -44.39 1.45 1.81
C GLU A 456 -44.90 0.74 0.54
N SER A 457 -46.10 1.14 0.11
CA SER A 457 -46.89 0.50 -0.95
C SER A 457 -46.26 0.59 -2.35
N PRO A 458 -46.50 -0.41 -3.23
CA PRO A 458 -46.11 -0.38 -4.64
C PRO A 458 -46.70 0.82 -5.41
N LEU A 459 -45.91 1.40 -6.33
CA LEU A 459 -46.42 2.30 -7.39
C LEU A 459 -47.42 1.55 -8.28
N SER A 460 -48.44 2.24 -8.78
CA SER A 460 -49.43 1.63 -9.66
C SER A 460 -48.88 1.50 -11.09
N ILE A 461 -49.34 0.48 -11.84
CA ILE A 461 -49.02 0.29 -13.27
C ILE A 461 -49.39 1.53 -14.10
N ASP A 462 -50.37 2.32 -13.66
CA ASP A 462 -50.82 3.55 -14.33
C ASP A 462 -49.79 4.68 -14.21
N GLU A 463 -49.08 4.79 -13.09
CA GLU A 463 -48.03 5.80 -12.89
C GLU A 463 -46.81 5.53 -13.80
N ILE A 464 -46.48 4.25 -14.01
CA ILE A 464 -45.40 3.82 -14.91
C ILE A 464 -45.78 4.09 -16.38
N ASN A 465 -47.01 3.80 -16.77
CA ASN A 465 -47.50 4.06 -18.13
C ASN A 465 -47.55 5.56 -18.45
N GLN A 466 -47.79 6.41 -17.46
CA GLN A 466 -47.76 7.86 -17.63
C GLN A 466 -46.33 8.37 -17.88
N LEU A 467 -45.35 7.86 -17.14
CA LEU A 467 -43.93 8.21 -17.31
C LEU A 467 -43.36 7.76 -18.67
N ILE A 468 -43.83 6.63 -19.21
CA ILE A 468 -43.45 6.15 -20.55
C ILE A 468 -44.07 7.06 -21.64
N LYS A 469 -45.30 7.53 -21.46
CA LYS A 469 -45.94 8.48 -22.39
C LYS A 469 -45.26 9.85 -22.39
N ASP A 470 -44.80 10.32 -21.24
CA ASP A 470 -44.09 11.59 -21.13
C ASP A 470 -42.75 11.56 -21.90
N ARG A 471 -42.14 10.37 -22.07
CA ARG A 471 -40.93 10.16 -22.89
C ARG A 471 -41.15 10.39 -24.39
N GLU A 472 -42.34 10.07 -24.92
CA GLU A 472 -42.63 10.23 -26.35
C GLU A 472 -42.75 11.71 -26.76
N ASN A 473 -43.09 12.59 -25.82
CA ASN A 473 -43.24 14.03 -26.04
C ASN A 473 -41.90 14.80 -26.10
N ILE A 474 -40.77 14.19 -25.73
CA ILE A 474 -39.45 14.85 -25.63
C ILE A 474 -38.67 14.82 -26.97
N LYS A 475 -39.19 14.18 -28.02
CA LYS A 475 -38.51 14.05 -29.34
C LYS A 475 -38.56 15.29 -30.26
N LYS A 476 -38.84 16.50 -29.77
CA LYS A 476 -38.75 17.75 -30.58
C LYS A 476 -37.66 18.69 -30.05
N PRO A 477 -36.93 19.40 -30.94
CA PRO A 477 -35.85 20.30 -30.52
C PRO A 477 -36.42 21.49 -29.74
N ILE A 478 -36.04 21.62 -28.48
CA ILE A 478 -36.45 22.71 -27.61
C ILE A 478 -35.71 23.99 -28.04
N THR A 479 -36.46 24.95 -28.54
CA THR A 479 -36.03 26.34 -28.74
C THR A 479 -36.08 27.08 -27.41
N ASN A 480 -34.99 27.78 -27.08
CA ASN A 480 -34.79 28.49 -25.83
C ASN A 480 -35.84 29.59 -25.59
N LYS A 481 -36.62 29.45 -24.52
CA LYS A 481 -37.21 30.59 -23.81
C LYS A 481 -36.48 30.78 -22.49
N LYS A 482 -36.01 32.02 -22.29
CA LYS A 482 -35.34 32.51 -21.08
C LYS A 482 -36.29 32.43 -19.89
N THR A 483 -35.88 31.72 -18.86
CA THR A 483 -36.43 31.86 -17.51
C THR A 483 -35.25 32.15 -16.58
N THR A 484 -35.18 33.40 -16.15
CA THR A 484 -34.33 33.87 -15.07
C THR A 484 -34.68 33.10 -13.80
N ASN A 485 -33.74 32.31 -13.28
CA ASN A 485 -33.82 31.76 -11.93
C ASN A 485 -32.49 31.92 -11.19
N LYS A 486 -32.65 32.37 -9.95
CA LYS A 486 -31.66 32.89 -9.02
C LYS A 486 -30.47 31.95 -8.82
N SER A 487 -29.29 32.58 -8.78
CA SER A 487 -28.01 31.97 -8.42
C SER A 487 -28.09 31.27 -7.06
N ILE A 488 -27.82 29.97 -7.04
CA ILE A 488 -27.37 29.28 -5.81
C ILE A 488 -25.94 29.77 -5.55
N MET A 489 -25.76 30.48 -4.45
CA MET A 489 -24.49 31.08 -4.05
C MET A 489 -23.39 30.01 -3.93
N LYS A 490 -22.27 30.22 -4.63
CA LYS A 490 -21.00 29.55 -4.31
C LYS A 490 -20.55 30.05 -2.94
N THR A 491 -20.42 29.19 -1.95
CA THR A 491 -19.86 29.56 -0.64
C THR A 491 -18.34 29.75 -0.77
N VAL A 492 -17.87 30.90 -0.33
CA VAL A 492 -16.45 31.31 -0.32
C VAL A 492 -15.73 30.54 0.81
N PRO A 493 -14.46 30.10 0.64
CA PRO A 493 -13.68 29.52 1.73
C PRO A 493 -13.64 30.45 2.93
N VAL A 494 -13.88 29.90 4.13
CA VAL A 494 -13.85 30.68 5.36
C VAL A 494 -12.44 31.22 5.61
N LYS A 495 -12.35 32.46 6.10
CA LYS A 495 -11.07 33.15 6.30
C LYS A 495 -10.71 33.39 7.75
N ASN A 496 -11.66 33.21 8.66
CA ASN A 496 -11.49 33.51 10.07
C ASN A 496 -12.32 32.57 10.94
N PHE A 497 -12.02 32.57 12.25
CA PHE A 497 -12.66 31.68 13.21
C PHE A 497 -14.17 31.90 13.36
N ALA A 498 -14.66 33.13 13.22
CA ALA A 498 -16.09 33.42 13.33
C ALA A 498 -16.91 32.78 12.20
N GLU A 499 -16.39 32.80 10.97
CA GLU A 499 -16.99 32.10 9.83
C GLU A 499 -16.90 30.58 9.98
N PHE A 500 -15.78 30.08 10.49
CA PHE A 500 -15.57 28.65 10.74
C PHE A 500 -16.55 28.06 11.77
N VAL A 501 -16.87 28.81 12.83
CA VAL A 501 -17.87 28.40 13.83
C VAL A 501 -19.28 28.43 13.26
N LYS A 502 -19.63 29.38 12.39
CA LYS A 502 -20.94 29.40 11.73
C LYS A 502 -21.20 28.14 10.91
N CYS A 503 -20.19 27.63 10.20
CA CYS A 503 -20.29 26.36 9.47
C CYS A 503 -20.60 25.17 10.40
N LEU A 504 -20.07 25.18 11.63
CA LEU A 504 -20.34 24.16 12.63
C LEU A 504 -21.75 24.30 13.25
N GLU A 505 -22.22 25.54 13.45
CA GLU A 505 -23.57 25.83 13.96
C GLU A 505 -24.68 25.46 12.95
N GLU A 506 -24.43 25.64 11.65
CA GLU A 506 -25.37 25.27 10.57
C GLU A 506 -25.70 23.77 10.54
N VAL A 507 -24.82 22.93 11.07
CA VAL A 507 -25.01 21.47 11.19
C VAL A 507 -25.34 21.01 12.61
N GLY A 508 -25.83 21.92 13.46
CA GLY A 508 -26.31 21.59 14.81
C GLY A 508 -25.26 21.72 15.91
N GLY A 509 -24.12 22.35 15.63
CA GLY A 509 -23.09 22.68 16.63
C GLY A 509 -22.10 21.57 16.95
N GLU A 510 -22.18 20.43 16.24
CA GLU A 510 -21.22 19.32 16.30
C GLU A 510 -21.00 18.68 14.93
N ALA A 511 -19.75 18.37 14.58
CA ALA A 511 -19.40 17.75 13.29
C ALA A 511 -18.10 16.94 13.37
N MET A 512 -17.94 15.97 12.49
CA MET A 512 -16.65 15.29 12.30
C MET A 512 -15.65 16.25 11.63
N PRO A 513 -14.33 16.13 11.89
CA PRO A 513 -13.31 16.97 11.26
C PRO A 513 -13.41 17.02 9.74
N GLU A 514 -13.66 15.89 9.08
CA GLU A 514 -13.79 15.81 7.63
C GLU A 514 -15.05 16.52 7.12
N THR A 515 -16.15 16.44 7.88
CA THR A 515 -17.40 17.15 7.55
C THR A 515 -17.22 18.65 7.73
N LEU A 516 -16.56 19.09 8.80
CA LEU A 516 -16.31 20.50 9.04
C LEU A 516 -15.29 21.06 8.04
N LEU A 517 -14.31 20.27 7.60
CA LEU A 517 -13.35 20.64 6.55
C LEU A 517 -14.04 20.91 5.21
N LEU A 518 -15.01 20.06 4.86
CA LEU A 518 -15.83 20.22 3.66
C LEU A 518 -16.78 21.43 3.77
N LEU A 519 -17.47 21.59 4.91
CA LEU A 519 -18.40 22.70 5.13
C LEU A 519 -17.71 24.07 5.16
N SER A 520 -16.49 24.12 5.70
CA SER A 520 -15.65 25.33 5.72
C SER A 520 -15.00 25.62 4.37
N ASN A 521 -15.12 24.70 3.40
CA ASN A 521 -14.51 24.78 2.07
C ASN A 521 -12.98 25.00 2.15
N LEU A 522 -12.33 24.28 3.08
CA LEU A 522 -10.89 24.36 3.37
C LEU A 522 -10.13 23.10 2.91
N GLU A 523 -10.72 22.28 2.04
CA GLU A 523 -10.10 21.04 1.53
C GLU A 523 -8.73 21.27 0.88
N ASP A 524 -8.55 22.45 0.25
CA ASP A 524 -7.29 22.88 -0.38
C ASP A 524 -6.38 23.72 0.56
N ASN A 525 -6.82 24.01 1.79
CA ASN A 525 -6.04 24.75 2.80
C ASN A 525 -6.20 24.14 4.20
N VAL A 526 -5.69 22.92 4.35
CA VAL A 526 -5.78 22.11 5.57
C VAL A 526 -4.99 22.74 6.73
N ASP A 527 -3.94 23.52 6.44
CA ASP A 527 -3.16 24.21 7.47
C ASP A 527 -4.01 25.25 8.20
N LEU A 528 -4.75 26.09 7.44
CA LEU A 528 -5.71 27.04 8.02
C LEU A 528 -6.81 26.34 8.81
N PHE A 529 -7.28 25.16 8.36
CA PHE A 529 -8.26 24.36 9.09
C PHE A 529 -7.74 23.95 10.48
N PHE A 530 -6.49 23.49 10.59
CA PHE A 530 -5.89 23.12 11.87
C PHE A 530 -5.57 24.33 12.75
N GLU A 531 -5.20 25.47 12.16
CA GLU A 531 -5.02 26.73 12.90
C GLU A 531 -6.31 27.19 13.58
N LEU A 532 -7.42 27.18 12.85
CA LEU A 532 -8.74 27.56 13.38
C LEU A 532 -9.24 26.60 14.48
N LEU A 533 -8.96 25.30 14.35
CA LEU A 533 -9.24 24.32 15.41
C LEU A 533 -8.40 24.56 16.67
N ARG A 534 -7.12 24.92 16.52
CA ARG A 534 -6.24 25.27 17.65
C ARG A 534 -6.70 26.57 18.32
N GLU A 535 -7.08 27.58 17.54
CA GLU A 535 -7.63 28.84 18.04
C GLU A 535 -8.88 28.60 18.89
N GLY A 536 -9.84 27.81 18.38
CA GLY A 536 -11.07 27.48 19.11
C GLY A 536 -10.84 26.66 20.38
N ARG A 537 -9.87 25.73 20.36
CA ARG A 537 -9.47 24.95 21.53
C ARG A 537 -8.79 25.82 22.60
N ASN A 538 -7.87 26.68 22.20
CA ASN A 538 -7.12 27.54 23.12
C ASN A 538 -8.01 28.60 23.79
N ASN A 539 -9.02 29.10 23.06
CA ASN A 539 -10.01 30.04 23.60
C ASN A 539 -11.18 29.35 24.32
N ASN A 540 -11.15 28.01 24.48
CA ASN A 540 -12.19 27.21 25.13
C ASN A 540 -13.60 27.37 24.52
N LEU A 541 -13.65 27.60 23.20
CA LEU A 541 -14.89 27.76 22.42
C LEU A 541 -15.28 26.47 21.67
N LEU A 542 -14.30 25.60 21.38
CA LEU A 542 -14.50 24.31 20.74
C LEU A 542 -13.94 23.18 21.59
N GLN A 543 -14.72 22.11 21.72
CA GLN A 543 -14.23 20.82 22.19
C GLN A 543 -13.67 20.07 20.98
N VAL A 544 -12.33 20.02 20.89
CA VAL A 544 -11.61 19.31 19.82
C VAL A 544 -11.06 17.99 20.39
N PRO A 545 -11.49 16.83 19.87
CA PRO A 545 -11.06 15.52 20.38
C PRO A 545 -9.58 15.25 20.07
N VAL A 546 -8.93 14.50 20.95
CA VAL A 546 -7.53 14.10 20.77
C VAL A 546 -7.49 12.87 19.87
N GLY A 547 -7.20 13.08 18.58
CA GLY A 547 -7.16 12.03 17.54
C GLY A 547 -8.24 12.22 16.46
N HIS A 548 -8.23 11.34 15.45
CA HIS A 548 -9.11 11.46 14.26
C HIS A 548 -10.55 10.96 14.47
N ASP A 549 -10.88 10.36 15.62
CA ASP A 549 -12.12 9.60 15.83
C ASP A 549 -13.10 10.27 16.83
N GLY A 550 -13.31 11.59 16.75
CA GLY A 550 -14.29 12.29 17.60
C GLY A 550 -14.94 13.50 16.93
N LEU A 551 -16.10 13.91 17.46
CA LEU A 551 -16.83 15.10 17.02
C LEU A 551 -16.18 16.38 17.57
N ILE A 552 -16.00 17.38 16.71
CA ILE A 552 -15.72 18.76 17.13
C ILE A 552 -17.05 19.38 17.55
N LYS A 553 -17.11 19.94 18.75
CA LYS A 553 -18.35 20.53 19.28
C LYS A 553 -18.14 21.99 19.68
N THR A 554 -19.15 22.81 19.46
CA THR A 554 -19.23 24.13 20.09
C THR A 554 -19.44 23.96 21.59
N ILE A 555 -18.64 24.66 22.40
CA ILE A 555 -18.85 24.74 23.85
C ILE A 555 -19.84 25.89 24.05
N LYS A 556 -21.14 25.58 24.09
CA LYS A 556 -22.17 26.59 24.39
C LYS A 556 -21.86 27.27 25.73
N ARG A 557 -21.85 28.59 25.75
CA ARG A 557 -22.09 29.37 26.97
C ARG A 557 -23.58 29.43 27.25
#